data_AF-A0A1V5NDQ9-F1
#
_entry.id   AF-A0A1V5NDQ9-F1
#
_cell.length_a   1.000
_cell.length_b   1.000
_cell.length_c   1.000
_cell.angle_alpha   90.00
_cell.angle_beta   90.00
_cell.angle_gamma   90.00
#
_symmetry.space_group_name_H-M   'P 1'
#
loop_
_entity.id
_entity.type
_entity.pdbx_description
1 polymer ?
#
loop_
_entity_poly.entity_id
_entity_poly.type
_entity_poly.pdbx_seq_one_letter_code
_entity_poly.pdbx_strand_id
1 'polypeptide(L)'
;MSFDHLQSWRIIIILFGILSISQAAIEPNNGNFELGDLDEVLNINFPAGWFHDANYASVVTHFTPPSGQRWKKTDDLLPFEGNSFVLLSTGSEDASIPDSNYVHIWQNITVAQGDKLTGVFYFGTTDYIVSGYFNDWAEIKIVHSNDPNLNRMIQEVSIEEVGSHSSMSGWKKFEHIFEANETGTYTLVIRVSDYKDSMLPSYLAVDSMVLCRNPSGAGDFNADCIVNFEDFAFFAADWLFNCKDPAIHDDPIADANYYNDIYSNCLLGTDLDDSGPVDFNDIRILSDGWLEGIKEE
;
A
#
# COMPACT_ATOMS: atom_id res chain seq x y z
N MET A 1 13.31 -6.50 -68.49
CA MET A 1 12.49 -6.93 -67.33
C MET A 1 13.32 -6.63 -66.09
N SER A 2 13.04 -5.50 -65.44
CA SER A 2 13.79 -4.99 -64.29
C SER A 2 13.30 -5.66 -63.01
N PHE A 3 14.26 -6.07 -62.19
CA PHE A 3 14.10 -6.82 -60.94
C PHE A 3 14.25 -5.90 -59.72
N ASP A 4 13.88 -4.62 -59.83
CA ASP A 4 14.19 -3.61 -58.81
C ASP A 4 13.06 -3.35 -57.79
N HIS A 5 11.91 -4.01 -57.91
CA HIS A 5 10.72 -3.64 -57.12
C HIS A 5 10.42 -4.51 -55.89
N LEU A 6 11.20 -5.58 -55.63
CA LEU A 6 10.88 -6.57 -54.58
C LEU A 6 11.71 -6.46 -53.29
N GLN A 7 12.71 -5.56 -53.21
CA GLN A 7 13.51 -5.40 -51.98
C GLN A 7 13.00 -4.33 -50.99
N SER A 8 12.09 -3.44 -51.40
CA SER A 8 11.63 -2.34 -50.52
C SER A 8 10.59 -2.77 -49.47
N TRP A 9 9.87 -3.88 -49.70
CA TRP A 9 8.80 -4.32 -48.79
C TRP A 9 9.28 -5.17 -47.61
N ARG A 10 10.48 -5.76 -47.68
CA ARG A 10 11.05 -6.57 -46.58
C ARG A 10 11.68 -5.72 -45.46
N ILE A 11 12.05 -4.47 -45.75
CA ILE A 11 12.60 -3.56 -44.73
C ILE A 11 11.48 -2.95 -43.87
N ILE A 12 10.28 -2.77 -44.43
CA ILE A 12 9.13 -2.19 -43.70
C ILE A 12 8.54 -3.19 -42.67
N ILE A 13 8.60 -4.50 -42.94
CA ILE A 13 8.09 -5.53 -42.01
C ILE A 13 9.06 -5.75 -40.83
N ILE A 14 10.37 -5.54 -41.02
CA ILE A 14 11.35 -5.63 -39.92
C ILE A 14 11.28 -4.39 -39.00
N LEU A 15 10.87 -3.23 -39.52
CA LEU A 15 10.66 -2.01 -38.72
C LEU A 15 9.37 -2.04 -37.87
N PHE A 16 8.34 -2.80 -38.27
CA PHE A 16 7.14 -3.00 -37.46
C PHE A 16 7.29 -4.10 -36.39
N GLY A 17 8.31 -4.95 -36.45
CA GLY A 17 8.57 -6.02 -35.47
C GLY A 17 9.44 -5.63 -34.28
N ILE A 18 10.02 -4.42 -34.28
CA ILE A 18 10.93 -3.94 -33.21
C ILE A 18 10.25 -2.85 -32.34
N LEU A 19 9.03 -2.44 -32.69
CA LEU A 19 8.19 -1.55 -31.88
C LEU A 19 7.31 -2.31 -30.88
N SER A 20 7.71 -3.53 -30.50
CA SER A 20 7.40 -4.05 -29.17
C SER A 20 8.26 -3.28 -28.17
N ILE A 21 8.01 -1.97 -28.06
CA ILE A 21 8.47 -1.17 -26.93
C ILE A 21 7.91 -1.90 -25.73
N SER A 22 8.78 -2.54 -24.97
CA SER A 22 8.50 -2.94 -23.61
C SER A 22 7.90 -1.69 -22.97
N GLN A 23 6.59 -1.65 -22.79
CA GLN A 23 5.99 -0.71 -21.86
C GLN A 23 6.60 -1.14 -20.53
N ALA A 24 7.72 -0.51 -20.18
CA ALA A 24 8.20 -0.54 -18.82
C ALA A 24 7.00 -0.10 -18.00
N ALA A 25 6.55 -0.94 -17.07
CA ALA A 25 5.48 -0.57 -16.16
C ALA A 25 5.96 0.68 -15.41
N ILE A 26 5.38 1.82 -15.78
CA ILE A 26 5.73 3.14 -15.26
C ILE A 26 5.05 3.32 -13.90
N GLU A 27 3.93 2.67 -13.63
CA GLU A 27 3.18 2.77 -12.37
C GLU A 27 2.74 1.37 -11.92
N PRO A 28 2.45 1.19 -10.61
CA PRO A 28 1.73 0.02 -10.14
C PRO A 28 0.42 -0.12 -10.91
N ASN A 29 0.34 -1.07 -11.84
CA ASN A 29 -0.89 -1.31 -12.58
C ASN A 29 -1.93 -1.84 -11.59
N ASN A 30 -3.12 -1.23 -11.58
CA ASN A 30 -4.20 -1.58 -10.65
C ASN A 30 -3.77 -1.46 -9.17
N GLY A 31 -3.07 -0.39 -8.82
CA GLY A 31 -2.62 -0.12 -7.44
C GLY A 31 -3.73 0.33 -6.49
N ASN A 32 -4.88 0.76 -7.00
CA ASN A 32 -6.12 0.98 -6.25
C ASN A 32 -7.01 -0.28 -6.19
N PHE A 33 -6.55 -1.39 -6.77
CA PHE A 33 -7.20 -2.70 -6.68
C PHE A 33 -8.69 -2.75 -7.05
N GLU A 34 -9.15 -1.89 -7.96
CA GLU A 34 -10.54 -1.89 -8.43
C GLU A 34 -10.84 -3.03 -9.43
N LEU A 35 -9.80 -3.70 -9.95
CA LEU A 35 -9.92 -4.74 -10.95
C LEU A 35 -9.47 -6.10 -10.42
N GLY A 36 -10.37 -7.08 -10.48
CA GLY A 36 -10.06 -8.49 -10.29
C GLY A 36 -9.54 -9.17 -11.57
N ASP A 37 -8.74 -10.22 -11.42
CA ASP A 37 -8.27 -11.07 -12.51
C ASP A 37 -9.41 -11.97 -13.00
N LEU A 38 -9.92 -11.66 -14.18
CA LEU A 38 -11.02 -12.39 -14.80
C LEU A 38 -10.60 -13.75 -15.37
N ASP A 39 -9.30 -13.98 -15.55
CA ASP A 39 -8.75 -15.22 -16.09
C ASP A 39 -8.38 -16.23 -14.98
N GLU A 40 -8.60 -15.88 -13.71
CA GLU A 40 -8.29 -16.75 -12.58
C GLU A 40 -9.15 -18.03 -12.57
N VAL A 41 -8.50 -19.16 -12.28
CA VAL A 41 -9.15 -20.48 -12.22
C VAL A 41 -9.65 -20.79 -10.80
N LEU A 42 -8.99 -20.25 -9.78
CA LEU A 42 -9.47 -20.30 -8.40
C LEU A 42 -10.70 -19.40 -8.22
N ASN A 43 -11.60 -19.75 -7.31
CA ASN A 43 -12.77 -18.92 -6.97
C ASN A 43 -12.37 -17.74 -6.05
N ILE A 44 -11.21 -17.15 -6.31
CA ILE A 44 -10.65 -15.99 -5.63
C ILE A 44 -10.48 -14.87 -6.65
N ASN A 45 -10.85 -13.65 -6.24
CA ASN A 45 -10.76 -12.48 -7.08
C ASN A 45 -9.36 -11.85 -6.98
N PHE A 46 -8.31 -12.47 -7.54
CA PHE A 46 -6.94 -11.92 -7.44
C PHE A 46 -6.85 -10.52 -8.07
N PRO A 47 -5.94 -9.65 -7.61
CA PRO A 47 -5.75 -8.33 -8.21
C PRO A 47 -5.18 -8.43 -9.64
N ALA A 48 -5.92 -7.91 -10.63
CA ALA A 48 -5.51 -7.94 -12.02
C ALA A 48 -4.16 -7.24 -12.23
N GLY A 49 -3.26 -7.87 -13.00
CA GLY A 49 -1.94 -7.32 -13.33
C GLY A 49 -0.88 -7.49 -12.25
N TRP A 50 -1.21 -8.10 -11.11
CA TRP A 50 -0.26 -8.47 -10.07
C TRP A 50 0.07 -9.96 -10.15
N PHE A 51 1.32 -10.30 -9.89
CA PHE A 51 1.73 -11.68 -9.70
C PHE A 51 1.45 -12.09 -8.25
N HIS A 52 1.14 -13.37 -8.03
CA HIS A 52 0.84 -13.90 -6.72
C HIS A 52 1.27 -15.37 -6.62
N ASP A 53 1.46 -15.83 -5.39
CA ASP A 53 1.50 -17.27 -5.09
C ASP A 53 0.06 -17.82 -5.03
N ALA A 54 -0.12 -19.13 -5.04
CA ALA A 54 -1.43 -19.79 -4.97
C ALA A 54 -2.06 -19.75 -3.56
N ASN A 55 -1.99 -18.60 -2.89
CA ASN A 55 -2.49 -18.36 -1.53
C ASN A 55 -3.54 -17.23 -1.54
N TYR A 56 -4.18 -16.94 -0.40
CA TYR A 56 -5.30 -16.01 -0.34
C TYR A 56 -4.87 -14.53 -0.52
N ALA A 57 -5.00 -14.01 -1.73
CA ALA A 57 -4.85 -12.58 -2.06
C ALA A 57 -6.04 -12.13 -2.92
N SER A 58 -7.04 -11.48 -2.32
CA SER A 58 -8.30 -11.16 -2.99
C SER A 58 -8.58 -9.67 -3.00
N VAL A 59 -9.10 -9.17 -4.11
CA VAL A 59 -9.79 -7.89 -4.20
C VAL A 59 -11.16 -8.03 -3.55
N VAL A 60 -11.42 -7.24 -2.51
CA VAL A 60 -12.62 -7.27 -1.67
C VAL A 60 -13.21 -5.87 -1.52
N THR A 61 -14.51 -5.79 -1.21
CA THR A 61 -15.24 -4.51 -1.03
C THR A 61 -15.36 -4.07 0.43
N HIS A 62 -15.08 -4.99 1.35
CA HIS A 62 -15.00 -4.77 2.78
C HIS A 62 -14.27 -5.94 3.42
N PHE A 63 -13.80 -5.75 4.65
CA PHE A 63 -13.26 -6.82 5.47
C PHE A 63 -13.85 -6.74 6.88
N THR A 64 -14.48 -7.83 7.32
CA THR A 64 -15.04 -7.96 8.67
C THR A 64 -14.02 -8.63 9.59
N PRO A 65 -13.57 -7.97 10.66
CA PRO A 65 -12.72 -8.55 11.69
C PRO A 65 -13.25 -9.90 12.23
N PRO A 66 -12.38 -10.91 12.46
CA PRO A 66 -12.79 -12.15 13.10
C PRO A 66 -13.41 -11.92 14.49
N SER A 67 -14.59 -12.51 14.72
CA SER A 67 -15.32 -12.32 15.99
C SER A 67 -14.58 -12.86 17.21
N GLY A 68 -14.75 -12.21 18.37
CA GLY A 68 -14.19 -12.68 19.65
C GLY A 68 -12.74 -12.28 19.90
N GLN A 69 -12.13 -11.53 18.99
CA GLN A 69 -10.78 -10.97 19.12
C GLN A 69 -10.82 -9.56 19.73
N ARG A 70 -9.67 -9.05 20.16
CA ARG A 70 -9.50 -7.67 20.68
C ARG A 70 -9.08 -6.71 19.59
N TRP A 71 -9.73 -6.81 18.44
CA TRP A 71 -9.43 -5.94 17.31
C TRP A 71 -9.82 -4.51 17.66
N LYS A 72 -8.92 -3.57 17.38
CA LYS A 72 -9.17 -2.15 17.63
C LYS A 72 -10.33 -1.70 16.76
N LYS A 73 -10.35 -2.13 15.51
CA LYS A 73 -11.49 -1.90 14.61
C LYS A 73 -12.57 -2.96 14.85
N THR A 74 -13.77 -2.53 15.26
CA THR A 74 -14.91 -3.43 15.51
C THR A 74 -15.90 -3.50 14.36
N ASP A 75 -15.89 -2.50 13.49
CA ASP A 75 -16.71 -2.42 12.29
C ASP A 75 -15.91 -2.86 11.05
N ASP A 76 -16.59 -3.03 9.91
CA ASP A 76 -15.94 -3.40 8.66
C ASP A 76 -14.86 -2.38 8.25
N LEU A 77 -13.72 -2.90 7.77
CA LEU A 77 -12.76 -2.10 7.01
C LEU A 77 -13.32 -1.88 5.62
N LEU A 78 -13.58 -0.61 5.32
CA LEU A 78 -14.03 -0.15 4.00
C LEU A 78 -12.81 0.29 3.17
N PRO A 79 -12.91 0.25 1.82
CA PRO A 79 -11.90 0.80 0.93
C PRO A 79 -11.53 2.23 1.31
N PHE A 80 -10.26 2.56 1.20
CA PHE A 80 -9.77 3.92 1.41
C PHE A 80 -10.16 4.81 0.23
N GLU A 81 -10.03 4.28 -0.98
CA GLU A 81 -10.48 4.91 -2.22
C GLU A 81 -11.35 3.93 -3.01
N GLY A 82 -12.22 4.45 -3.87
CA GLY A 82 -12.99 3.60 -4.78
C GLY A 82 -14.00 2.69 -4.08
N ASN A 83 -14.08 1.45 -4.53
CA ASN A 83 -15.04 0.45 -4.06
C ASN A 83 -14.38 -0.84 -3.56
N SER A 84 -13.09 -1.02 -3.79
CA SER A 84 -12.37 -2.25 -3.45
C SER A 84 -10.96 -1.98 -2.96
N PHE A 85 -10.39 -2.96 -2.26
CA PHE A 85 -8.98 -2.98 -1.88
C PHE A 85 -8.47 -4.42 -1.94
N VAL A 86 -7.15 -4.63 -1.90
CA VAL A 86 -6.59 -5.99 -1.81
C VAL A 86 -6.43 -6.43 -0.36
N LEU A 87 -6.88 -7.65 -0.06
CA LEU A 87 -6.70 -8.33 1.22
C LEU A 87 -5.85 -9.58 1.03
N LEU A 88 -4.70 -9.63 1.69
CA LEU A 88 -3.86 -10.81 1.83
C LEU A 88 -4.14 -11.46 3.18
N SER A 89 -4.24 -12.79 3.22
CA SER A 89 -4.40 -13.53 4.47
C SER A 89 -3.58 -14.80 4.49
N THR A 90 -2.95 -15.12 5.62
CA THR A 90 -2.25 -16.41 5.80
C THR A 90 -3.18 -17.59 6.00
N GLY A 91 -4.45 -17.34 6.33
CA GLY A 91 -5.51 -18.35 6.31
C GLY A 91 -6.40 -18.23 5.08
N SER A 92 -7.14 -19.29 4.77
CA SER A 92 -8.13 -19.28 3.71
C SER A 92 -9.53 -19.62 4.23
N GLU A 93 -10.53 -18.83 3.82
CA GLU A 93 -11.94 -19.23 3.97
C GLU A 93 -12.32 -20.36 2.98
N ASP A 94 -11.62 -20.44 1.86
CA ASP A 94 -11.78 -21.51 0.88
C ASP A 94 -10.90 -22.70 1.26
N ALA A 95 -11.55 -23.78 1.70
CA ALA A 95 -10.89 -25.03 2.07
C ALA A 95 -10.06 -25.69 0.93
N SER A 96 -10.21 -25.22 -0.32
CA SER A 96 -9.38 -25.66 -1.45
C SER A 96 -7.99 -25.02 -1.49
N ILE A 97 -7.76 -23.97 -0.71
CA ILE A 97 -6.50 -23.24 -0.65
C ILE A 97 -5.87 -23.53 0.71
N PRO A 98 -4.69 -24.16 0.73
CA PRO A 98 -4.03 -24.49 1.98
C PRO A 98 -3.60 -23.22 2.70
N ASP A 99 -3.74 -23.22 4.03
CA ASP A 99 -3.13 -22.19 4.87
C ASP A 99 -1.62 -22.15 4.59
N SER A 100 -1.06 -20.94 4.60
CA SER A 100 0.34 -20.69 4.28
C SER A 100 0.96 -19.78 5.30
N ASN A 101 2.18 -20.09 5.74
CA ASN A 101 2.95 -19.24 6.65
C ASN A 101 3.23 -17.84 6.06
N TYR A 102 3.00 -17.63 4.77
CA TYR A 102 3.00 -16.30 4.17
C TYR A 102 2.16 -16.24 2.89
N VAL A 103 1.70 -15.03 2.58
CA VAL A 103 1.11 -14.68 1.29
C VAL A 103 1.75 -13.42 0.80
N HIS A 104 2.04 -13.36 -0.50
CA HIS A 104 2.50 -12.13 -1.12
C HIS A 104 1.90 -11.94 -2.51
N ILE A 105 1.88 -10.68 -2.94
CA ILE A 105 1.69 -10.28 -4.32
C ILE A 105 2.86 -9.39 -4.73
N TRP A 106 3.17 -9.37 -6.01
CA TRP A 106 4.25 -8.54 -6.52
C TRP A 106 4.02 -8.03 -7.93
N GLN A 107 4.69 -6.93 -8.25
CA GLN A 107 4.70 -6.35 -9.58
C GLN A 107 6.03 -5.65 -9.83
N ASN A 108 6.43 -5.51 -11.09
CA ASN A 108 7.61 -4.73 -11.44
C ASN A 108 7.25 -3.26 -11.65
N ILE A 109 8.06 -2.35 -11.11
CA ILE A 109 7.92 -0.90 -11.26
C ILE A 109 9.24 -0.31 -11.75
N THR A 110 9.17 0.83 -12.45
CA THR A 110 10.36 1.58 -12.89
C THR A 110 10.36 2.98 -12.29
N VAL A 111 11.41 3.30 -11.55
CA VAL A 111 11.49 4.52 -10.73
C VAL A 111 12.64 5.40 -11.19
N ALA A 112 12.43 6.70 -11.10
CA ALA A 112 13.40 7.75 -11.34
C ALA A 112 13.65 8.52 -10.03
N GLN A 113 14.70 9.35 -10.03
CA GLN A 113 15.00 10.20 -8.89
C GLN A 113 13.81 11.13 -8.62
N GLY A 114 13.45 11.25 -7.34
CA GLY A 114 12.39 12.14 -6.86
C GLY A 114 10.98 11.56 -7.04
N ASP A 115 10.82 10.40 -7.66
CA ASP A 115 9.55 9.70 -7.62
C ASP A 115 9.16 9.35 -6.18
N LYS A 116 7.86 9.24 -5.92
CA LYS A 116 7.30 8.88 -4.60
C LYS A 116 6.37 7.69 -4.76
N LEU A 117 6.67 6.57 -4.10
CA LEU A 117 5.73 5.47 -3.95
C LEU A 117 4.94 5.69 -2.65
N THR A 118 3.62 5.73 -2.73
CA THR A 118 2.73 5.93 -1.58
C THR A 118 1.46 5.10 -1.69
N GLY A 119 0.72 5.02 -0.60
CA GLY A 119 -0.57 4.33 -0.48
C GLY A 119 -0.90 4.13 0.98
N VAL A 120 -1.93 3.32 1.24
CA VAL A 120 -2.34 2.98 2.61
C VAL A 120 -2.34 1.48 2.86
N PHE A 121 -2.16 1.12 4.12
CA PHE A 121 -2.19 -0.27 4.56
C PHE A 121 -2.88 -0.40 5.91
N TYR A 122 -3.36 -1.61 6.18
CA TYR A 122 -3.94 -2.01 7.45
C TYR A 122 -3.47 -3.43 7.77
N PHE A 123 -3.07 -3.66 9.02
CA PHE A 123 -2.63 -4.96 9.51
C PHE A 123 -3.42 -5.38 10.74
N GLY A 124 -3.76 -6.66 10.78
CA GLY A 124 -4.39 -7.30 11.93
C GLY A 124 -4.02 -8.76 12.01
N THR A 125 -3.98 -9.30 13.23
CA THR A 125 -3.62 -10.69 13.48
C THR A 125 -4.58 -11.32 14.49
N THR A 126 -4.85 -12.60 14.28
CA THR A 126 -5.57 -13.43 15.26
C THR A 126 -4.61 -14.17 16.18
N ASP A 127 -3.31 -13.97 16.04
CA ASP A 127 -2.29 -14.60 16.87
C ASP A 127 -1.99 -13.77 18.13
N TYR A 128 -1.19 -14.32 19.05
CA TYR A 128 -0.85 -13.74 20.33
C TYR A 128 0.66 -13.57 20.49
N ILE A 129 1.06 -12.50 21.18
CA ILE A 129 2.47 -12.20 21.41
C ILE A 129 3.04 -13.24 22.37
N VAL A 130 3.91 -14.10 21.84
CA VAL A 130 4.83 -14.90 22.65
C VAL A 130 6.24 -14.52 22.25
N SER A 131 6.95 -13.83 23.15
CA SER A 131 8.31 -13.35 22.93
C SER A 131 9.20 -14.42 22.26
N GLY A 132 9.60 -14.14 21.01
CA GLY A 132 10.51 -14.96 20.21
C GLY A 132 9.91 -16.18 19.50
N TYR A 133 8.60 -16.43 19.63
CA TYR A 133 7.94 -17.60 19.03
C TYR A 133 7.01 -17.24 17.90
N PHE A 134 6.01 -16.40 18.17
CA PHE A 134 5.05 -15.93 17.19
C PHE A 134 5.37 -14.47 16.90
N ASN A 135 5.76 -14.20 15.67
CA ASN A 135 6.16 -12.88 15.23
C ASN A 135 5.53 -12.63 13.87
N ASP A 136 4.21 -12.53 13.86
CA ASP A 136 3.46 -12.22 12.66
C ASP A 136 3.77 -10.79 12.24
N TRP A 137 3.89 -10.60 10.93
CA TRP A 137 4.22 -9.31 10.38
C TRP A 137 3.69 -9.15 8.96
N ALA A 138 3.58 -7.90 8.56
CA ALA A 138 3.30 -7.48 7.21
C ALA A 138 4.42 -6.53 6.72
N GLU A 139 4.74 -6.62 5.43
CA GLU A 139 5.76 -5.77 4.83
C GLU A 139 5.32 -5.27 3.44
N ILE A 140 5.73 -4.05 3.13
CA ILE A 140 5.76 -3.49 1.78
C ILE A 140 7.23 -3.16 1.51
N LYS A 141 7.79 -3.72 0.44
CA LYS A 141 9.20 -3.53 0.10
C LYS A 141 9.44 -3.50 -1.39
N ILE A 142 10.59 -2.97 -1.75
CA ILE A 142 11.11 -3.02 -3.11
C ILE A 142 12.36 -3.88 -3.14
N VAL A 143 12.42 -4.76 -4.14
CA VAL A 143 13.54 -5.66 -4.38
C VAL A 143 14.16 -5.32 -5.72
N HIS A 144 15.42 -4.87 -5.70
CA HIS A 144 16.11 -4.54 -6.93
C HIS A 144 16.58 -5.82 -7.62
N SER A 145 16.27 -5.99 -8.90
CA SER A 145 16.49 -7.27 -9.60
C SER A 145 17.96 -7.68 -9.68
N ASN A 146 18.89 -6.72 -9.63
CA ASN A 146 20.32 -6.95 -9.89
C ASN A 146 21.26 -6.56 -8.74
N ASP A 147 20.77 -5.87 -7.71
CA ASP A 147 21.61 -5.37 -6.62
C ASP A 147 20.86 -5.46 -5.28
N PRO A 148 21.10 -6.52 -4.49
CA PRO A 148 20.45 -6.70 -3.20
C PRO A 148 20.68 -5.54 -2.22
N ASN A 149 21.74 -4.74 -2.39
CA ASN A 149 22.01 -3.57 -1.53
C ASN A 149 21.05 -2.42 -1.79
N LEU A 150 20.31 -2.45 -2.90
CA LEU A 150 19.27 -1.48 -3.23
C LEU A 150 17.88 -1.95 -2.78
N ASN A 151 17.75 -3.13 -2.17
CA ASN A 151 16.49 -3.54 -1.55
C ASN A 151 16.16 -2.57 -0.41
N ARG A 152 14.89 -2.16 -0.31
CA ARG A 152 14.42 -1.26 0.75
C ARG A 152 13.13 -1.80 1.34
N MET A 153 13.07 -1.80 2.66
CA MET A 153 11.82 -1.87 3.38
C MET A 153 11.15 -0.51 3.28
N ILE A 154 9.93 -0.45 2.75
CA ILE A 154 9.14 0.78 2.73
C ILE A 154 8.34 0.86 4.02
N GLN A 155 7.68 -0.23 4.36
CA GLN A 155 6.89 -0.34 5.58
C GLN A 155 6.95 -1.76 6.12
N GLU A 156 7.07 -1.88 7.43
CA GLU A 156 6.92 -3.12 8.17
C GLU A 156 6.00 -2.84 9.36
N VAL A 157 5.15 -3.80 9.70
CA VAL A 157 4.33 -3.77 10.92
C VAL A 157 4.27 -5.18 11.48
N SER A 158 4.38 -5.28 12.80
CA SER A 158 4.43 -6.57 13.51
C SER A 158 3.32 -6.72 14.53
N ILE A 159 3.10 -7.96 14.97
CA ILE A 159 2.24 -8.28 16.12
C ILE A 159 2.67 -7.55 17.39
N GLU A 160 3.96 -7.27 17.56
CA GLU A 160 4.46 -6.51 18.71
C GLU A 160 3.92 -5.08 18.74
N GLU A 161 3.67 -4.49 17.57
CA GLU A 161 3.09 -3.15 17.42
C GLU A 161 1.57 -3.15 17.60
N VAL A 162 0.85 -4.10 16.99
CA VAL A 162 -0.62 -4.09 17.03
C VAL A 162 -1.20 -4.73 18.31
N GLY A 163 -0.47 -5.62 18.96
CA GLY A 163 -0.91 -6.36 20.14
C GLY A 163 -1.39 -7.78 19.83
N SER A 164 -1.61 -8.57 20.88
CA SER A 164 -2.18 -9.92 20.76
C SER A 164 -3.65 -9.87 20.36
N HIS A 165 -4.05 -10.69 19.39
CA HIS A 165 -5.43 -10.81 18.91
C HIS A 165 -6.02 -9.45 18.51
N SER A 166 -5.21 -8.64 17.84
CA SER A 166 -5.45 -7.20 17.69
C SER A 166 -5.14 -6.75 16.27
N SER A 167 -5.35 -5.47 16.03
CA SER A 167 -5.15 -4.83 14.74
C SER A 167 -4.66 -3.39 14.91
N MET A 168 -4.37 -2.75 13.79
CA MET A 168 -4.37 -1.30 13.68
C MET A 168 -5.79 -0.76 13.89
N SER A 169 -5.92 0.52 14.25
CA SER A 169 -7.22 1.18 14.42
C SER A 169 -7.86 1.59 13.08
N GLY A 170 -7.06 1.75 12.04
CA GLY A 170 -7.51 2.10 10.69
C GLY A 170 -6.38 2.05 9.67
N TRP A 171 -6.66 2.62 8.49
CA TRP A 171 -5.66 2.81 7.45
C TRP A 171 -4.50 3.66 7.96
N LYS A 172 -3.28 3.26 7.63
CA LYS A 172 -2.07 4.05 7.84
C LYS A 172 -1.40 4.29 6.49
N LYS A 173 -0.93 5.51 6.28
CA LYS A 173 -0.19 5.86 5.07
C LYS A 173 1.24 5.35 5.14
N PHE A 174 1.77 4.92 4.00
CA PHE A 174 3.20 4.73 3.80
C PHE A 174 3.67 5.61 2.65
N GLU A 175 4.95 6.00 2.67
CA GLU A 175 5.56 6.76 1.59
C GLU A 175 7.06 6.49 1.49
N HIS A 176 7.59 6.53 0.28
CA HIS A 176 9.01 6.41 -0.01
C HIS A 176 9.38 7.27 -1.22
N ILE A 177 10.32 8.21 -1.03
CA ILE A 177 10.86 9.06 -2.09
C ILE A 177 12.20 8.46 -2.55
N PHE A 178 12.32 8.22 -3.85
CA PHE A 178 13.49 7.57 -4.43
C PHE A 178 14.65 8.56 -4.63
N GLU A 179 15.81 8.24 -4.06
CA GLU A 179 17.04 9.01 -4.26
C GLU A 179 17.70 8.72 -5.63
N ALA A 180 18.69 9.53 -6.01
CA ALA A 180 19.38 9.39 -7.31
C ALA A 180 20.06 8.02 -7.51
N ASN A 181 20.55 7.43 -6.42
CA ASN A 181 21.16 6.09 -6.39
C ASN A 181 20.14 4.94 -6.31
N GLU A 182 18.84 5.25 -6.25
CA GLU A 182 17.73 4.29 -6.18
C GLU A 182 16.92 4.26 -7.48
N THR A 183 17.52 4.70 -8.59
CA THR A 183 16.89 4.70 -9.91
C THR A 183 17.04 3.34 -10.58
N GLY A 184 15.96 2.85 -11.21
CA GLY A 184 15.98 1.56 -11.89
C GLY A 184 14.65 0.83 -11.90
N THR A 185 14.72 -0.48 -12.13
CA THR A 185 13.57 -1.39 -12.08
C THR A 185 13.61 -2.20 -10.80
N TYR A 186 12.49 -2.22 -10.10
CA TYR A 186 12.31 -2.94 -8.85
C TYR A 186 11.12 -3.88 -8.96
N THR A 187 11.16 -4.96 -8.19
CA THR A 187 9.97 -5.74 -7.85
C THR A 187 9.40 -5.17 -6.56
N LEU A 188 8.21 -4.57 -6.65
CA LEU A 188 7.39 -4.17 -5.51
C LEU A 188 6.71 -5.41 -4.95
N VAL A 189 6.90 -5.66 -3.65
CA VAL A 189 6.42 -6.85 -2.95
C VAL A 189 5.57 -6.41 -1.77
N ILE A 190 4.35 -6.94 -1.69
CA ILE A 190 3.43 -6.78 -0.58
C ILE A 190 3.24 -8.15 0.04
N ARG A 191 3.48 -8.30 1.35
CA ARG A 191 3.46 -9.60 2.00
C ARG A 191 2.92 -9.55 3.42
N VAL A 192 2.18 -10.60 3.78
CA VAL A 192 1.84 -10.93 5.16
C VAL A 192 2.45 -12.30 5.52
N SER A 193 2.90 -12.45 6.75
CA SER A 193 3.52 -13.69 7.24
C SER A 193 3.00 -14.04 8.63
N ASP A 194 2.68 -15.32 8.80
CA ASP A 194 2.37 -16.00 10.05
C ASP A 194 3.64 -16.79 10.42
N TYR A 195 4.36 -16.28 11.42
CA TYR A 195 5.73 -16.72 11.66
C TYR A 195 5.75 -18.03 12.44
N LYS A 196 6.18 -19.09 11.75
CA LYS A 196 6.37 -20.49 12.24
C LYS A 196 5.10 -21.29 12.45
N ASP A 197 3.92 -20.68 12.45
CA ASP A 197 2.68 -21.43 12.35
C ASP A 197 1.76 -20.91 11.23
N SER A 198 0.62 -21.57 11.11
CA SER A 198 -0.42 -21.30 10.11
C SER A 198 -1.80 -21.51 10.77
N MET A 199 -1.84 -21.53 12.11
CA MET A 199 -3.04 -21.85 12.87
C MET A 199 -3.91 -20.62 13.08
N LEU A 200 -3.30 -19.44 13.24
CA LEU A 200 -3.98 -18.20 13.55
C LEU A 200 -3.69 -17.17 12.46
N PRO A 201 -4.65 -16.92 11.55
CA PRO A 201 -4.39 -16.08 10.39
C PRO A 201 -4.03 -14.64 10.76
N SER A 202 -3.17 -14.08 9.92
CA SER A 202 -2.79 -12.68 9.86
C SER A 202 -3.26 -12.09 8.54
N TYR A 203 -3.60 -10.80 8.57
CA TYR A 203 -4.27 -10.08 7.49
C TYR A 203 -3.53 -8.80 7.18
N LEU A 204 -3.30 -8.57 5.89
CA LEU A 204 -2.79 -7.30 5.37
C LEU A 204 -3.74 -6.80 4.29
N ALA A 205 -4.35 -5.65 4.52
CA ALA A 205 -5.09 -4.92 3.51
C ALA A 205 -4.23 -3.77 2.97
N VAL A 206 -4.30 -3.52 1.66
CA VAL A 206 -3.57 -2.43 0.99
C VAL A 206 -4.48 -1.78 -0.04
N ASP A 207 -4.39 -0.45 -0.15
CA ASP A 207 -5.20 0.36 -1.06
C ASP A 207 -4.47 1.62 -1.54
N SER A 208 -5.01 2.27 -2.58
CA SER A 208 -4.53 3.54 -3.18
C SER A 208 -3.03 3.60 -3.41
N MET A 209 -2.44 2.52 -3.92
CA MET A 209 -1.02 2.47 -4.18
C MET A 209 -0.69 3.17 -5.50
N VAL A 210 0.16 4.20 -5.44
CA VAL A 210 0.56 4.99 -6.61
C VAL A 210 2.06 5.29 -6.60
N LEU A 211 2.64 5.41 -7.80
CA LEU A 211 3.99 5.94 -8.00
C LEU A 211 3.93 7.33 -8.64
N CYS A 212 4.01 8.36 -7.81
CA CYS A 212 3.99 9.74 -8.24
C CYS A 212 5.33 10.14 -8.89
N ARG A 213 5.26 10.83 -10.03
CA ARG A 213 6.45 11.34 -10.71
C ARG A 213 6.83 12.72 -10.19
N ASN A 214 7.89 12.79 -9.39
CA ASN A 214 8.37 14.04 -8.78
C ASN A 214 7.23 14.91 -8.18
N PRO A 215 6.40 14.36 -7.27
CA PRO A 215 5.30 15.10 -6.68
C PRO A 215 5.81 16.29 -5.85
N SER A 216 4.91 17.20 -5.48
CA SER A 216 5.20 18.17 -4.43
C SER A 216 5.51 17.46 -3.11
N GLY A 217 6.31 18.11 -2.26
CA GLY A 217 6.94 17.45 -1.12
C GLY A 217 5.96 16.91 -0.07
N ALA A 218 5.00 17.73 0.37
CA ALA A 218 4.13 17.43 1.50
C ALA A 218 2.67 17.82 1.25
N GLY A 219 1.75 17.23 2.02
CA GLY A 219 0.33 17.61 2.06
C GLY A 219 -0.61 16.81 1.16
N ASP A 220 -0.12 15.77 0.50
CA ASP A 220 -0.92 14.79 -0.26
C ASP A 220 -1.29 13.65 0.71
N PHE A 221 -2.50 13.71 1.27
CA PHE A 221 -3.02 12.82 2.31
C PHE A 221 -3.88 11.69 1.74
N ASN A 222 -4.55 11.92 0.61
CA ASN A 222 -5.36 10.91 -0.08
C ASN A 222 -4.53 10.02 -1.04
N ALA A 223 -3.22 10.24 -1.11
CA ALA A 223 -2.28 9.45 -1.92
C ALA A 223 -2.60 9.48 -3.42
N ASP A 224 -3.07 10.63 -3.95
CA ASP A 224 -3.41 10.81 -5.37
C ASP A 224 -2.33 11.57 -6.17
N CYS A 225 -1.20 11.90 -5.54
CA CYS A 225 -0.09 12.69 -6.08
C CYS A 225 -0.35 14.18 -6.31
N ILE A 226 -1.51 14.71 -5.90
CA ILE A 226 -1.95 16.07 -6.16
C ILE A 226 -2.52 16.70 -4.89
N VAL A 227 -1.78 17.65 -4.31
CA VAL A 227 -2.28 18.44 -3.18
C VAL A 227 -3.43 19.36 -3.63
N ASN A 228 -4.65 19.10 -3.17
CA ASN A 228 -5.85 19.80 -3.56
C ASN A 228 -6.87 19.99 -2.40
N PHE A 229 -8.12 20.32 -2.71
CA PHE A 229 -9.15 20.56 -1.69
C PHE A 229 -9.60 19.29 -0.95
N GLU A 230 -9.40 18.10 -1.52
CA GLU A 230 -9.65 16.82 -0.86
C GLU A 230 -8.66 16.62 0.29
N ASP A 231 -7.37 16.88 0.08
CA ASP A 231 -6.35 16.88 1.14
C ASP A 231 -6.68 17.88 2.24
N PHE A 232 -7.15 19.07 1.86
CA PHE A 232 -7.58 20.07 2.84
C PHE A 232 -8.77 19.58 3.68
N ALA A 233 -9.65 18.72 3.14
CA ALA A 233 -10.74 18.14 3.91
C ALA A 233 -10.23 17.15 4.97
N PHE A 234 -9.25 16.31 4.64
CA PHE A 234 -8.55 15.45 5.60
C PHE A 234 -7.89 16.27 6.70
N PHE A 235 -7.15 17.31 6.32
CA PHE A 235 -6.51 18.24 7.24
C PHE A 235 -7.52 18.92 8.18
N ALA A 236 -8.62 19.44 7.63
CA ALA A 236 -9.62 20.17 8.39
C ALA A 236 -10.39 19.27 9.37
N ALA A 237 -10.55 17.98 9.06
CA ALA A 237 -11.16 17.00 9.96
C ALA A 237 -10.33 16.82 11.24
N ASP A 238 -9.01 16.97 11.14
CA ASP A 238 -8.08 16.85 12.27
C ASP A 238 -7.69 18.20 12.88
N TRP A 239 -8.28 19.34 12.48
CA TRP A 239 -7.85 20.64 13.00
C TRP A 239 -7.92 20.73 14.52
N LEU A 240 -6.81 21.08 15.17
CA LEU A 240 -6.58 21.09 16.62
C LEU A 240 -6.62 19.71 17.31
N PHE A 241 -6.70 18.63 16.53
CA PHE A 241 -6.56 17.29 17.04
C PHE A 241 -5.09 17.01 17.36
N ASN A 242 -4.82 16.42 18.52
CA ASN A 242 -3.45 16.11 18.95
C ASN A 242 -3.09 14.70 18.50
N CYS A 243 -2.52 14.53 17.31
CA CYS A 243 -2.07 13.25 16.80
C CYS A 243 -1.16 12.51 17.78
N LYS A 244 -0.33 13.22 18.57
CA LYS A 244 0.54 12.63 19.61
C LYS A 244 -0.16 12.20 20.90
N ASP A 245 -1.47 12.32 21.02
CA ASP A 245 -2.15 11.77 22.20
C ASP A 245 -1.82 10.27 22.29
N PRO A 246 -1.26 9.77 23.41
CA PRO A 246 -0.96 8.35 23.58
C PRO A 246 -2.18 7.46 23.32
N ALA A 247 -3.37 8.04 23.49
CA ALA A 247 -4.61 7.38 23.22
C ALA A 247 -4.92 7.19 21.71
N ILE A 248 -4.24 7.92 20.83
CA ILE A 248 -4.26 7.73 19.36
C ILE A 248 -3.12 6.80 18.90
N HIS A 249 -1.98 6.78 19.62
CA HIS A 249 -0.76 6.05 19.25
C HIS A 249 -0.51 4.74 20.00
N ASP A 250 -1.54 3.92 20.18
CA ASP A 250 -1.36 2.55 20.67
C ASP A 250 -0.67 2.43 22.04
N ASP A 251 -0.95 3.34 23.00
CA ASP A 251 -0.54 3.11 24.40
C ASP A 251 -1.37 1.96 24.99
N PRO A 252 -0.75 0.82 25.36
CA PRO A 252 -1.45 -0.33 25.93
C PRO A 252 -2.11 -0.05 27.30
N ILE A 253 -1.88 1.12 27.90
CA ILE A 253 -2.48 1.58 29.16
C ILE A 253 -3.73 2.45 28.91
N ALA A 254 -3.85 3.09 27.74
CA ALA A 254 -5.04 3.83 27.37
C ALA A 254 -6.18 2.86 27.06
N ASP A 255 -7.37 3.11 27.63
CA ASP A 255 -8.55 2.26 27.49
C ASP A 255 -8.87 1.98 26.02
N ALA A 256 -8.76 0.71 25.61
CA ALA A 256 -9.02 0.26 24.24
C ALA A 256 -10.46 0.56 23.75
N ASN A 257 -11.38 0.93 24.64
CA ASN A 257 -12.74 1.35 24.28
C ASN A 257 -12.91 2.86 24.09
N TYR A 258 -11.88 3.67 24.31
CA TYR A 258 -12.01 5.13 24.34
C TYR A 258 -11.58 5.81 23.03
N TYR A 259 -10.87 5.11 22.13
CA TYR A 259 -10.22 5.73 20.97
C TYR A 259 -10.33 4.89 19.69
N ASN A 260 -11.44 5.12 19.01
CA ASN A 260 -11.56 5.05 17.56
C ASN A 260 -12.33 6.31 17.19
N ASP A 261 -11.68 7.48 17.19
CA ASP A 261 -12.27 8.54 16.39
C ASP A 261 -12.11 8.10 14.94
N ILE A 262 -13.15 7.44 14.42
CA ILE A 262 -13.24 6.99 13.04
C ILE A 262 -13.10 8.15 12.05
N TYR A 263 -13.15 9.40 12.54
CA TYR A 263 -12.97 10.60 11.75
C TYR A 263 -11.55 11.19 11.84
N SER A 264 -10.68 10.66 12.71
CA SER A 264 -9.29 11.12 12.79
C SER A 264 -8.45 10.56 11.63
N ASN A 265 -7.70 11.44 10.98
CA ASN A 265 -6.79 11.12 9.88
C ASN A 265 -5.32 11.25 10.28
N CYS A 266 -5.01 11.26 11.58
CA CYS A 266 -3.63 11.34 12.08
C CYS A 266 -2.74 10.21 11.55
N LEU A 267 -3.31 9.01 11.33
CA LEU A 267 -2.59 7.89 10.72
C LEU A 267 -2.28 8.09 9.23
N LEU A 268 -2.89 9.09 8.59
CA LEU A 268 -2.56 9.55 7.24
C LEU A 268 -1.48 10.65 7.25
N GLY A 269 -1.08 11.13 8.43
CA GLY A 269 0.02 12.08 8.62
C GLY A 269 -0.38 13.56 8.58
N THR A 270 -1.56 13.92 9.09
CA THR A 270 -2.07 15.30 9.11
C THR A 270 -1.29 16.27 10.01
N ASP A 271 -0.60 15.76 11.04
CA ASP A 271 0.44 16.48 11.81
C ASP A 271 1.76 16.43 11.03
N LEU A 272 1.93 17.40 10.13
CA LEU A 272 3.01 17.48 9.14
C LEU A 272 4.36 17.89 9.77
N ASP A 273 4.34 18.59 10.90
CA ASP A 273 5.56 18.97 11.64
C ASP A 273 5.90 18.08 12.84
N ASP A 274 5.09 17.03 13.06
CA ASP A 274 5.21 16.09 14.18
C ASP A 274 5.26 16.83 15.53
N SER A 275 4.46 17.88 15.72
CA SER A 275 4.38 18.62 16.99
C SER A 275 3.33 18.04 17.94
N GLY A 276 2.46 17.17 17.43
CA GLY A 276 1.31 16.59 18.09
C GLY A 276 0.01 17.22 17.59
N PRO A 277 -0.29 18.48 17.92
CA PRO A 277 -1.48 19.16 17.45
C PRO A 277 -1.40 19.54 15.97
N VAL A 278 -2.43 19.20 15.19
CA VAL A 278 -2.62 19.76 13.85
C VAL A 278 -2.98 21.24 13.98
N ASP A 279 -2.04 22.11 13.62
CA ASP A 279 -2.09 23.55 13.90
C ASP A 279 -1.64 24.44 12.72
N PHE A 280 -1.35 25.72 13.02
CA PHE A 280 -0.97 26.71 12.02
C PHE A 280 0.37 26.44 11.33
N ASN A 281 1.25 25.64 11.91
CA ASN A 281 2.47 25.22 11.23
C ASN A 281 2.15 24.21 10.14
N ASP A 282 1.25 23.26 10.41
CA ASP A 282 0.87 22.23 9.44
C ASP A 282 0.13 22.84 8.25
N ILE A 283 -0.81 23.76 8.48
CA ILE A 283 -1.51 24.45 7.38
C ILE A 283 -0.53 25.24 6.50
N ARG A 284 0.55 25.77 7.08
CA ARG A 284 1.60 26.45 6.33
C ARG A 284 2.34 25.47 5.43
N ILE A 285 2.74 24.30 5.95
CA ILE A 285 3.40 23.24 5.17
C ILE A 285 2.47 22.74 4.05
N LEU A 286 1.20 22.47 4.36
CA LEU A 286 0.17 22.10 3.38
C LEU A 286 0.03 23.16 2.29
N SER A 287 0.00 24.45 2.67
CA SER A 287 -0.10 25.55 1.70
C SER A 287 1.13 25.67 0.81
N ASP A 288 2.33 25.43 1.34
CA ASP A 288 3.57 25.43 0.58
C ASP A 288 3.54 24.28 -0.46
N GLY A 289 3.14 23.07 -0.05
CA GLY A 289 2.99 21.91 -0.94
C GLY A 289 1.92 22.07 -2.02
N TRP A 290 0.80 22.72 -1.69
CA TRP A 290 -0.22 23.08 -2.67
C TRP A 290 0.33 24.06 -3.71
N LEU A 291 0.99 25.13 -3.27
CA LEU A 291 1.54 26.14 -4.19
C LEU A 291 2.65 25.58 -5.10
N GLU A 292 3.42 24.59 -4.64
CA GLU A 292 4.41 23.89 -5.49
C GLU A 292 3.78 23.10 -6.64
N GLY A 293 2.58 22.56 -6.43
CA GLY A 293 1.81 21.82 -7.45
C GLY A 293 1.20 22.73 -8.52
N ILE A 294 0.94 24.01 -8.19
CA ILE A 294 0.45 25.01 -9.14
C ILE A 294 1.64 25.63 -9.87
N LYS A 295 2.30 24.88 -10.75
CA LYS A 295 3.20 25.49 -11.74
C LYS A 295 2.34 26.09 -12.85
N GLU A 296 2.45 27.40 -13.07
CA GLU A 296 1.86 28.06 -14.23
C GLU A 296 2.47 27.47 -15.51
N GLU A 297 1.72 26.59 -16.19
CA GLU A 297 2.00 26.17 -17.56
C GLU A 297 1.58 27.23 -18.59
#